data_AF-A0A948Q5V2-F1
#
_entry.id   AF-A0A948Q5V2-F1
#
_cell.length_a   1.000
_cell.length_b   1.000
_cell.length_c   1.000
_cell.angle_alpha   90.00
_cell.angle_beta   90.00
_cell.angle_gamma   90.00
#
_symmetry.space_group_name_H-M   'P 1'
#
loop_
_entity.id
_entity.type
_entity.pdbx_description
1 polymer ?
#
loop_
_entity_poly.entity_id
_entity_poly.type
_entity_poly.pdbx_seq_one_letter_code
_entity_poly.pdbx_strand_id
1 'polypeptide(L)'
;WSPRISREDGLVRMVPGLGTRAVDRTGDDYPCLLVPGKPDLRVNVAIEEIVRYSPRRIDVVNLEENRFETLDLKDLLNEVGTEYPALTQIFCVLEGGRLSRPVSNFFEPTDQPLVACFEGLRGRSEFVLQIRETLRILEENLRCPVDVEFAHDGENLYLLQCRPQSQSDLAAPSPIPRDIPEGDIVFSANRHVSNCRVPEAKYVVYVDPDQYGDLPSAARMKQVGRAVGELNKLLPKKQFILMGPGRWGSRGDIKLGVSITYADINNTSLLIEIARRQGNYVPDVSFGTHFFQDLVESAIGYLPIYPDDDGVVFNELFLGRSENLLAALLPEFADLADVIKVIDVPEVTGGRILRILLNADLDEAVGHLAEPGGEMVPLQPVEGEAHKPMDQYWRWRRQMADRIAAELDRERMGVKALYIFGSVKNASAGPASDIDLLVHVTGDKEKQRELLDWLDGWSRCLAEFNYQRTGYRTDGLLDVHLVTDQDIENRSSFAVKINAITDAAQELPPPTRT
;
A
#
# COMPACT_ATOMS: atom_id res chain seq x y z
N TRP A 1 6.88 4.34 0.51
CA TRP A 1 6.77 4.01 -0.93
C TRP A 1 6.81 5.29 -1.73
N SER A 2 7.66 5.38 -2.74
CA SER A 2 7.61 6.49 -3.72
C SER A 2 6.65 6.07 -4.83
N PRO A 3 5.76 6.93 -5.34
CA PRO A 3 4.89 6.61 -6.47
C PRO A 3 5.67 6.30 -7.75
N ARG A 4 6.99 6.54 -7.76
CA ARG A 4 7.91 6.21 -8.84
C ARG A 4 8.40 4.76 -8.79
N ILE A 5 8.12 4.01 -7.72
CA ILE A 5 8.48 2.60 -7.56
C ILE A 5 7.18 1.82 -7.75
N SER A 6 7.21 0.77 -8.56
CA SER A 6 6.11 -0.19 -8.72
C SER A 6 6.37 -1.44 -7.86
N ARG A 7 5.33 -2.18 -7.49
CA ARG A 7 5.48 -3.41 -6.66
C ARG A 7 6.45 -4.42 -7.29
N GLU A 8 6.38 -4.55 -8.60
CA GLU A 8 7.25 -5.42 -9.41
C GLU A 8 8.71 -4.96 -9.49
N ASP A 9 9.03 -3.72 -9.12
CA ASP A 9 10.41 -3.24 -9.17
C ASP A 9 11.28 -3.84 -8.05
N GLY A 10 10.64 -4.39 -7.00
CA GLY A 10 11.32 -4.90 -5.81
C GLY A 10 11.98 -3.79 -4.98
N LEU A 11 12.35 -4.12 -3.75
CA LEU A 11 13.09 -3.21 -2.86
C LEU A 11 14.12 -4.00 -2.07
N VAL A 12 15.35 -3.49 -2.05
CA VAL A 12 16.49 -4.07 -1.34
C VAL A 12 16.95 -3.08 -0.29
N ARG A 13 17.17 -3.58 0.93
CA ARG A 13 17.81 -2.86 2.03
C ARG A 13 19.25 -3.36 2.15
N MET A 14 20.20 -2.44 2.12
CA MET A 14 21.62 -2.76 2.22
C MET A 14 22.22 -2.11 3.47
N VAL A 15 22.98 -2.90 4.22
CA VAL A 15 23.76 -2.46 5.38
C VAL A 15 25.11 -3.16 5.36
N PRO A 16 26.18 -2.54 5.88
CA PRO A 16 27.45 -3.24 6.07
C PRO A 16 27.37 -4.20 7.27
N GLY A 17 28.25 -5.20 7.30
CA GLY A 17 28.37 -6.15 8.41
C GLY A 17 27.34 -7.29 8.37
N LEU A 18 26.83 -7.68 9.54
CA LEU A 18 26.01 -8.90 9.72
C LEU A 18 24.56 -8.82 9.19
N GLY A 19 24.12 -7.69 8.64
CA GLY A 19 22.78 -7.58 8.05
C GLY A 19 21.62 -7.36 9.03
N THR A 20 21.82 -7.58 10.33
CA THR A 20 20.82 -7.39 11.42
C THR A 20 20.16 -6.01 11.39
N ARG A 21 20.93 -4.98 11.04
CA ARG A 21 20.48 -3.58 10.98
C ARG A 21 19.66 -3.26 9.73
N ALA A 22 19.54 -4.18 8.76
CA ALA A 22 18.65 -4.00 7.60
C ALA A 22 17.16 -4.08 8.00
N VAL A 23 16.87 -4.76 9.11
CA VAL A 23 15.50 -4.97 9.62
C VAL A 23 15.23 -4.09 10.84
N ASP A 24 16.17 -4.00 11.77
CA ASP A 24 16.00 -3.24 13.02
C ASP A 24 16.34 -1.76 12.84
N ARG A 25 15.30 -0.94 12.67
CA ARG A 25 15.44 0.53 12.73
C ARG A 25 15.68 0.96 14.16
N THR A 26 16.80 1.65 14.40
CA THR A 26 17.13 2.20 15.72
C THR A 26 17.48 3.67 15.57
N GLY A 27 16.52 4.55 15.87
CA GLY A 27 16.70 6.00 15.92
C GLY A 27 17.35 6.56 14.64
N ASP A 28 18.61 6.97 14.77
CA ASP A 28 19.40 7.68 13.74
C ASP A 28 20.24 6.76 12.82
N ASP A 29 19.85 5.50 12.65
CA ASP A 29 20.58 4.54 11.81
C ASP A 29 19.66 3.84 10.79
N TYR A 30 20.02 3.97 9.51
CA TYR A 30 19.13 3.65 8.40
C TYR A 30 19.80 2.77 7.34
N PRO A 31 19.10 1.74 6.81
CA PRO A 31 19.60 0.98 5.67
C PRO A 31 19.57 1.81 4.39
N CYS A 32 20.53 1.55 3.52
CA CYS A 32 20.55 2.13 2.18
C CYS A 32 19.56 1.39 1.27
N LEU A 33 18.66 2.12 0.62
CA LEU A 33 17.62 1.55 -0.23
C LEU A 33 18.03 1.47 -1.70
N LEU A 34 17.80 0.32 -2.33
CA LEU A 34 18.02 0.06 -3.75
C LEU A 34 16.75 -0.52 -4.37
N VAL A 35 16.45 -0.12 -5.60
CA VAL A 35 15.29 -0.58 -6.37
C VAL A 35 15.80 -1.38 -7.57
N PRO A 36 15.83 -2.71 -7.53
CA PRO A 36 16.38 -3.53 -8.61
C PRO A 36 15.72 -3.26 -9.97
N GLY A 37 14.41 -3.05 -10.01
CA GLY A 37 13.68 -2.72 -11.25
C GLY A 37 14.03 -1.36 -11.84
N LYS A 38 14.50 -0.41 -11.01
CA LYS A 38 14.90 0.94 -11.41
C LYS A 38 16.26 1.31 -10.80
N PRO A 39 17.36 0.73 -11.29
CA PRO A 39 18.67 0.81 -10.63
C PRO A 39 19.25 2.22 -10.53
N ASP A 40 18.84 3.12 -11.42
CA ASP A 40 19.25 4.53 -11.45
C ASP A 40 18.38 5.41 -10.54
N LEU A 41 17.26 4.89 -10.02
CA LEU A 41 16.38 5.62 -9.13
C LEU A 41 16.99 5.70 -7.74
N ARG A 42 17.31 6.92 -7.32
CA ARG A 42 17.62 7.19 -5.91
C ARG A 42 16.33 7.49 -5.14
N VAL A 43 16.19 6.84 -3.99
CA VAL A 43 15.11 7.14 -3.04
C VAL A 43 15.33 8.52 -2.42
N ASN A 44 16.57 8.82 -2.02
CA ASN A 44 16.99 10.12 -1.49
C ASN A 44 17.85 10.84 -2.53
N VAL A 45 17.46 12.05 -2.91
CA VAL A 45 18.12 12.82 -3.98
C VAL A 45 19.04 13.89 -3.41
N ALA A 46 18.63 14.54 -2.31
CA ALA A 46 19.45 15.54 -1.65
C ALA A 46 20.62 14.86 -0.90
N ILE A 47 21.80 15.49 -0.91
CA ILE A 47 23.00 14.92 -0.31
C ILE A 47 22.86 14.87 1.21
N GLU A 48 22.21 15.87 1.79
CA GLU A 48 21.89 15.94 3.21
C GLU A 48 21.00 14.75 3.63
N GLU A 49 20.04 14.37 2.78
CA GLU A 49 19.18 13.20 3.00
C GLU A 49 19.97 11.90 2.87
N ILE A 50 20.86 11.79 1.88
CA ILE A 50 21.71 10.60 1.71
C ILE A 50 22.60 10.40 2.94
N VAL A 51 23.20 11.48 3.45
CA VAL A 51 24.04 11.45 4.65
C VAL A 51 23.22 11.15 5.90
N ARG A 52 22.03 11.74 6.03
CA ARG A 52 21.14 11.52 7.17
C ARG A 52 20.59 10.09 7.21
N TYR A 53 20.15 9.56 6.07
CA TYR A 53 19.56 8.23 5.95
C TYR A 53 20.58 7.22 5.43
N SER A 54 21.73 7.12 6.10
CA SER A 54 22.77 6.14 5.81
C SER A 54 23.15 5.35 7.07
N PRO A 55 23.75 4.15 6.91
CA PRO A 55 24.25 3.39 8.03
C PRO A 55 25.33 4.15 8.81
N ARG A 56 25.16 4.24 10.13
CA ARG A 56 26.10 4.86 11.09
C ARG A 56 26.81 3.83 11.97
N ARG A 57 26.19 2.67 12.17
CA ARG A 57 26.73 1.59 12.99
C ARG A 57 26.80 0.30 12.21
N ILE A 58 27.64 -0.61 12.70
CA ILE A 58 27.84 -1.93 12.13
C ILE A 58 27.85 -2.96 13.25
N ASP A 59 27.10 -4.05 13.04
CA ASP A 59 27.13 -5.20 13.92
C ASP A 59 28.19 -6.18 13.40
N VAL A 60 29.10 -6.57 14.29
CA VAL A 60 30.25 -7.43 14.03
C VAL A 60 30.32 -8.58 15.03
N VAL A 61 31.11 -9.60 14.70
CA VAL A 61 31.46 -10.67 15.64
C VAL A 61 32.85 -10.38 16.18
N ASN A 62 32.95 -10.08 17.48
CA ASN A 62 34.22 -9.97 18.16
C ASN A 62 34.72 -11.40 18.46
N LEU A 63 35.78 -11.82 17.76
CA LEU A 63 36.32 -13.17 17.86
C LEU A 63 37.16 -13.39 19.13
N GLU A 64 37.70 -12.33 19.74
CA GLU A 64 38.50 -12.41 20.97
C GLU A 64 37.59 -12.63 22.18
N GLU A 65 36.50 -11.86 22.26
CA GLU A 65 35.52 -11.94 23.34
C GLU A 65 34.35 -12.90 23.03
N ASN A 66 34.32 -13.46 21.82
CA ASN A 66 33.29 -14.37 21.31
C ASN A 66 31.87 -13.85 21.52
N ARG A 67 31.63 -12.58 21.16
CA ARG A 67 30.33 -11.91 21.31
C ARG A 67 29.98 -11.05 20.10
N PHE A 68 28.68 -10.79 19.92
CA PHE A 68 28.25 -9.75 19.00
C PHE A 68 28.53 -8.37 19.61
N GLU A 69 29.02 -7.47 18.79
CA GLU A 69 29.35 -6.11 19.17
C GLU A 69 28.84 -5.13 18.11
N THR A 70 28.41 -3.95 18.54
CA THR A 70 28.00 -2.86 17.65
C THR A 70 29.05 -1.75 17.74
N LEU A 71 29.64 -1.41 16.59
CA LEU A 71 30.66 -0.37 16.48
C LEU A 71 30.12 0.84 15.74
N ASP A 72 30.67 2.03 16.03
CA ASP A 72 30.49 3.20 15.17
C ASP A 72 31.30 2.99 13.88
N LEU A 73 30.65 3.20 12.74
CA LEU A 73 31.25 2.94 11.45
C LEU A 73 32.44 3.88 11.18
N LYS A 74 32.41 5.11 11.70
CA LYS A 74 33.50 6.07 11.59
C LYS A 74 34.73 5.57 12.35
N ASP A 75 34.54 5.09 13.57
CA ASP A 75 35.64 4.60 14.40
C ASP A 75 36.28 3.36 13.78
N LEU A 76 35.47 2.42 13.29
CA LEU A 76 35.95 1.23 12.58
C LEU A 76 36.76 1.61 11.31
N LEU A 77 36.27 2.57 10.52
CA LEU A 77 36.96 3.01 9.31
C LEU A 77 38.27 3.74 9.60
N ASN A 78 38.36 4.45 10.72
CA ASN A 78 39.61 5.06 11.17
C ASN A 78 40.65 4.03 11.61
N GLU A 79 40.20 2.89 12.15
CA GLU A 79 41.08 1.80 12.58
C GLU A 79 41.54 0.93 11.40
N VAL A 80 40.61 0.46 10.57
CA VAL A 80 40.87 -0.50 9.48
C VAL A 80 41.39 0.18 8.22
N GLY A 81 41.01 1.44 7.99
CA GLY A 81 41.49 2.20 6.86
C GLY A 81 41.07 1.60 5.50
N THR A 82 42.01 1.59 4.55
CA THR A 82 41.80 1.07 3.18
C THR A 82 41.71 -0.46 3.11
N GLU A 83 41.96 -1.17 4.21
CA GLU A 83 41.87 -2.62 4.27
C GLU A 83 40.42 -3.12 4.38
N TYR A 84 39.45 -2.21 4.55
CA TYR A 84 38.04 -2.57 4.62
C TYR A 84 37.58 -3.24 3.31
N PRO A 85 36.99 -4.46 3.36
CA PRO A 85 36.56 -5.18 2.16
C PRO A 85 35.52 -4.41 1.34
N ALA A 86 35.68 -4.41 0.01
CA ALA A 86 34.77 -3.74 -0.93
C ALA A 86 34.52 -2.24 -0.61
N LEU A 87 35.51 -1.54 -0.01
CA LEU A 87 35.42 -0.14 0.40
C LEU A 87 34.83 0.77 -0.69
N THR A 88 35.33 0.66 -1.93
CA THR A 88 34.91 1.48 -3.08
C THR A 88 33.49 1.17 -3.57
N GLN A 89 32.95 0.01 -3.18
CA GLN A 89 31.58 -0.37 -3.50
C GLN A 89 30.57 0.14 -2.46
N ILE A 90 30.96 0.09 -1.18
CA ILE A 90 30.07 0.36 -0.04
C ILE A 90 30.07 1.86 0.32
N PHE A 91 31.23 2.53 0.25
CA PHE A 91 31.39 3.87 0.78
C PHE A 91 31.53 4.94 -0.30
N CYS A 92 31.12 6.16 0.05
CA CYS A 92 31.33 7.38 -0.69
C CYS A 92 32.09 8.38 0.18
N VAL A 93 32.96 9.17 -0.45
CA VAL A 93 33.60 10.34 0.15
C VAL A 93 32.64 11.53 0.04
N LEU A 94 32.44 12.24 1.14
CA LEU A 94 31.73 13.51 1.16
C LEU A 94 32.73 14.68 1.16
N GLU A 95 32.89 15.35 0.02
CA GLU A 95 33.80 16.49 -0.12
C GLU A 95 33.09 17.67 -0.79
N GLY A 96 33.16 18.86 -0.17
CA GLY A 96 32.59 20.08 -0.75
C GLY A 96 31.09 20.01 -1.08
N GLY A 97 30.32 19.22 -0.31
CA GLY A 97 28.90 19.00 -0.57
C GLY A 97 28.64 18.10 -1.78
N ARG A 98 29.57 17.22 -2.15
CA ARG A 98 29.42 16.22 -3.21
C ARG A 98 29.81 14.83 -2.70
N LEU A 99 29.10 13.81 -3.17
CA LEU A 99 29.44 12.42 -2.93
C LEU A 99 30.20 11.86 -4.14
N SER A 100 31.38 11.29 -3.91
CA SER A 100 32.18 10.61 -4.91
C SER A 100 32.61 9.24 -4.42
N ARG A 101 32.90 8.31 -5.33
CA ARG A 101 33.46 7.01 -4.94
C ARG A 101 34.93 7.19 -4.52
N PRO A 102 35.40 6.50 -3.47
CA PRO A 102 36.80 6.50 -3.09
C PRO A 102 37.67 6.00 -4.25
N VAL A 103 38.81 6.64 -4.48
CA VAL A 103 39.82 6.18 -5.44
C VAL A 103 40.94 5.51 -4.66
N SER A 104 41.05 4.18 -4.79
CA SER A 104 41.83 3.30 -3.90
C SER A 104 43.30 3.67 -3.68
N ASN A 105 43.94 4.37 -4.63
CA ASN A 105 45.38 4.65 -4.58
C ASN A 105 45.75 6.01 -3.95
N PHE A 106 44.77 6.85 -3.57
CA PHE A 106 44.99 8.20 -3.02
C PHE A 106 44.12 8.51 -1.81
N PHE A 107 43.56 7.48 -1.16
CA PHE A 107 42.51 7.64 -0.18
C PHE A 107 42.98 7.24 1.22
N GLU A 108 43.00 8.20 2.15
CA GLU A 108 43.14 7.94 3.59
C GLU A 108 41.78 8.20 4.28
N PRO A 109 41.11 7.17 4.82
CA PRO A 109 39.78 7.31 5.45
C PRO A 109 39.76 8.28 6.64
N THR A 110 40.88 8.45 7.31
CA THR A 110 41.04 9.31 8.49
C THR A 110 40.82 10.80 8.21
N ASP A 111 41.06 11.24 6.97
CA ASP A 111 41.04 12.67 6.60
C ASP A 111 39.72 13.09 5.94
N GLN A 112 38.82 12.15 5.62
CA GLN A 112 37.62 12.45 4.83
C GLN A 112 36.35 11.77 5.39
N PRO A 113 35.22 12.49 5.47
CA PRO A 113 33.98 11.90 5.99
C PRO A 113 33.40 10.90 4.99
N LEU A 114 33.45 9.62 5.36
CA LEU A 114 32.87 8.51 4.61
C LEU A 114 31.38 8.30 4.94
N VAL A 115 30.63 7.90 3.92
CA VAL A 115 29.18 7.62 4.01
C VAL A 115 28.89 6.27 3.36
N ALA A 116 28.22 5.37 4.07
CA ALA A 116 27.76 4.09 3.50
C ALA A 116 26.60 4.32 2.52
N CYS A 117 26.94 4.45 1.24
CA CYS A 117 26.02 4.85 0.16
C CYS A 117 25.75 3.71 -0.84
N PHE A 118 26.60 2.67 -0.85
CA PHE A 118 26.58 1.53 -1.76
C PHE A 118 26.60 1.90 -3.24
N GLU A 119 27.16 3.06 -3.60
CA GLU A 119 27.12 3.55 -4.97
C GLU A 119 27.79 2.60 -5.96
N GLY A 120 28.82 1.85 -5.56
CA GLY A 120 29.45 0.86 -6.44
C GLY A 120 28.57 -0.32 -6.78
N LEU A 121 27.52 -0.58 -6.00
CA LEU A 121 26.55 -1.63 -6.25
C LEU A 121 25.29 -1.16 -6.98
N ARG A 122 25.16 0.13 -7.31
CA ARG A 122 23.99 0.70 -8.00
C ARG A 122 24.13 0.68 -9.54
N GLY A 123 23.06 1.09 -10.22
CA GLY A 123 23.03 1.20 -11.69
C GLY A 123 23.09 -0.16 -12.36
N ARG A 124 23.87 -0.29 -13.44
CA ARG A 124 24.08 -1.56 -14.15
C ARG A 124 25.23 -2.38 -13.56
N SER A 125 25.30 -2.46 -12.23
CA SER A 125 26.26 -3.33 -11.54
C SER A 125 25.87 -4.80 -11.74
N GLU A 126 26.86 -5.69 -11.61
CA GLU A 126 26.61 -7.14 -11.62
C GLU A 126 25.68 -7.54 -10.46
N PHE A 127 25.86 -6.94 -9.29
CA PHE A 127 25.01 -7.15 -8.12
C PHE A 127 23.52 -6.92 -8.41
N VAL A 128 23.16 -5.80 -9.04
CA VAL A 128 21.77 -5.51 -9.38
C VAL A 128 21.20 -6.56 -10.34
N LEU A 129 21.99 -6.99 -11.33
CA LEU A 129 21.55 -8.01 -12.28
C LEU A 129 21.34 -9.36 -11.59
N GLN A 130 22.27 -9.77 -10.72
CA GLN A 130 22.17 -11.00 -9.94
C GLN A 130 20.94 -11.00 -9.02
N ILE A 131 20.69 -9.90 -8.29
CA ILE A 131 19.50 -9.79 -7.42
C ILE A 131 18.20 -9.88 -8.23
N ARG A 132 18.10 -9.14 -9.35
CA ARG A 132 16.90 -9.17 -10.20
C ARG A 132 16.61 -10.57 -10.72
N GLU A 133 17.63 -11.23 -11.23
CA GLU A 133 17.50 -12.57 -11.78
C GLU A 133 17.16 -13.59 -10.69
N THR A 134 17.76 -13.45 -9.50
CA THR A 134 17.44 -14.28 -8.34
C THR A 134 15.98 -14.11 -7.91
N LEU A 135 15.50 -12.87 -7.76
CA LEU A 135 14.10 -12.60 -7.41
C LEU A 135 13.15 -13.16 -8.48
N ARG A 136 13.45 -12.96 -9.77
CA ARG A 136 12.66 -13.48 -10.89
C ARG A 136 12.55 -15.01 -10.83
N ILE A 137 13.68 -15.71 -10.69
CA ILE A 137 13.71 -17.17 -10.63
C ILE A 137 12.93 -17.68 -9.42
N LEU A 138 13.14 -17.08 -8.25
CA LEU A 138 12.45 -17.49 -7.02
C LEU A 138 10.94 -17.27 -7.13
N GLU A 139 10.50 -16.11 -7.62
CA GLU A 139 9.10 -15.78 -7.84
C GLU A 139 8.43 -16.72 -8.87
N GLU A 140 9.09 -17.00 -9.99
CA GLU A 140 8.56 -17.91 -11.02
C GLU A 140 8.37 -19.34 -10.49
N ASN A 141 9.30 -19.82 -9.66
CA ASN A 141 9.24 -21.18 -9.11
C ASN A 141 8.24 -21.29 -7.94
N LEU A 142 8.16 -20.27 -7.09
CA LEU A 142 7.24 -20.23 -5.95
C LEU A 142 5.84 -19.72 -6.32
N ARG A 143 5.67 -19.21 -7.55
CA ARG A 143 4.42 -18.64 -8.09
C ARG A 143 3.82 -17.53 -7.22
N CYS A 144 4.66 -16.84 -6.47
CA CYS A 144 4.28 -15.72 -5.61
C CYS A 144 5.51 -14.82 -5.40
N PRO A 145 5.30 -13.53 -5.06
CA PRO A 145 6.40 -12.66 -4.65
C PRO A 145 7.16 -13.26 -3.47
N VAL A 146 8.44 -12.95 -3.36
CA VAL A 146 9.33 -13.54 -2.36
C VAL A 146 9.97 -12.49 -1.47
N ASP A 147 10.15 -12.83 -0.20
CA ASP A 147 11.01 -12.11 0.74
C ASP A 147 12.32 -12.87 0.88
N VAL A 148 13.45 -12.17 0.76
CA VAL A 148 14.78 -12.76 0.67
C VAL A 148 15.75 -12.05 1.59
N GLU A 149 16.42 -12.82 2.45
CA GLU A 149 17.61 -12.38 3.17
C GLU A 149 18.85 -12.91 2.45
N PHE A 150 19.85 -12.05 2.27
CA PHE A 150 21.07 -12.39 1.56
C PHE A 150 22.31 -11.77 2.22
N ALA A 151 23.47 -12.34 1.94
CA ALA A 151 24.77 -11.74 2.18
C ALA A 151 25.54 -11.63 0.86
N HIS A 152 26.48 -10.70 0.79
CA HIS A 152 27.32 -10.49 -0.38
C HIS A 152 28.73 -10.08 0.06
N ASP A 153 29.76 -10.74 -0.44
CA ASP A 153 31.17 -10.49 -0.06
C ASP A 153 31.91 -9.54 -1.02
N GLY A 154 31.27 -9.17 -2.14
CA GLY A 154 31.86 -8.37 -3.22
C GLY A 154 31.91 -9.12 -4.55
N GLU A 155 31.83 -10.45 -4.51
CA GLU A 155 31.89 -11.34 -5.68
C GLU A 155 30.68 -12.31 -5.72
N ASN A 156 30.34 -12.91 -4.58
CA ASN A 156 29.35 -13.96 -4.45
C ASN A 156 28.12 -13.47 -3.69
N LEU A 157 26.94 -13.86 -4.18
CA LEU A 157 25.66 -13.68 -3.50
C LEU A 157 25.29 -14.95 -2.74
N TYR A 158 25.07 -14.82 -1.44
CA TYR A 158 24.64 -15.90 -0.55
C TYR A 158 23.18 -15.70 -0.15
N LEU A 159 22.31 -16.64 -0.52
CA LEU A 159 20.93 -16.65 -0.04
C LEU A 159 20.86 -17.25 1.36
N LEU A 160 20.46 -16.44 2.34
CA LEU A 160 20.36 -16.84 3.74
C LEU A 160 18.95 -17.34 4.07
N GLN A 161 17.95 -16.68 3.49
CA GLN A 161 16.55 -17.03 3.68
C GLN A 161 15.75 -16.66 2.42
N CYS A 162 14.79 -17.50 2.07
CA CYS A 162 13.78 -17.19 1.07
C CYS A 162 12.44 -17.66 1.61
N ARG A 163 11.48 -16.73 1.69
CA ARG A 163 10.10 -17.02 2.10
C ARG A 163 9.15 -16.55 1.00
N PRO A 164 8.14 -17.37 0.64
CA PRO A 164 6.97 -16.86 -0.05
C PRO A 164 6.43 -15.65 0.72
N GLN A 165 6.27 -14.51 0.05
CA GLN A 165 5.59 -13.40 0.65
C GLN A 165 4.10 -13.76 0.66
N SER A 166 3.55 -13.98 1.85
CA SER A 166 2.16 -14.36 2.04
C SER A 166 1.24 -13.36 1.35
N GLN A 167 0.68 -13.76 0.21
CA GLN A 167 -0.56 -13.19 -0.25
C GLN A 167 -1.62 -13.77 0.68
N SER A 168 -1.98 -13.06 1.74
CA SER A 168 -3.35 -13.21 2.23
C SER A 168 -4.22 -12.97 1.00
N ASP A 169 -4.85 -14.03 0.47
CA ASP A 169 -5.65 -14.07 -0.78
C ASP A 169 -5.88 -12.66 -1.30
N LEU A 170 -5.05 -12.19 -2.25
CA LEU A 170 -4.99 -10.80 -2.76
C LEU A 170 -6.34 -10.12 -2.53
N ALA A 171 -6.50 -9.48 -1.37
CA ALA A 171 -7.83 -9.01 -1.01
C ALA A 171 -8.12 -7.97 -2.08
N ALA A 172 -9.18 -8.20 -2.86
CA ALA A 172 -9.54 -7.24 -3.87
C ALA A 172 -9.66 -5.88 -3.17
N PRO A 173 -9.09 -4.80 -3.76
CA PRO A 173 -9.19 -3.47 -3.18
C PRO A 173 -10.67 -3.21 -2.86
N SER A 174 -10.95 -2.84 -1.61
CA SER A 174 -12.33 -2.59 -1.22
C SER A 174 -12.81 -1.33 -1.93
N PRO A 175 -13.96 -1.33 -2.63
CA PRO A 175 -14.56 -0.09 -3.09
C PRO A 175 -14.89 0.75 -1.86
N ILE A 176 -14.44 2.01 -1.84
CA ILE A 176 -14.72 2.96 -0.76
C ILE A 176 -15.80 3.93 -1.24
N PRO A 177 -17.05 3.82 -0.74
CA PRO A 177 -18.10 4.76 -1.10
C PRO A 177 -17.72 6.19 -0.69
N ARG A 178 -17.99 7.17 -1.56
CA ARG A 178 -17.71 8.59 -1.29
C ARG A 178 -18.85 9.31 -0.57
N ASP A 179 -20.00 8.65 -0.43
CA ASP A 179 -21.23 9.14 0.18
C ASP A 179 -21.41 8.69 1.64
N ILE A 180 -20.35 8.21 2.28
CA ILE A 180 -20.37 7.88 3.72
C ILE A 180 -20.60 9.18 4.51
N PRO A 181 -21.63 9.27 5.36
CA PRO A 181 -21.86 10.44 6.21
C PRO A 181 -20.64 10.70 7.10
N GLU A 182 -20.17 11.95 7.16
CA GLU A 182 -18.98 12.31 7.97
C GLU A 182 -19.13 11.91 9.44
N GLY A 183 -20.34 11.99 9.98
CA GLY A 183 -20.64 11.61 11.37
C GLY A 183 -20.52 10.11 11.66
N ASP A 184 -20.51 9.26 10.64
CA ASP A 184 -20.34 7.81 10.77
C ASP A 184 -18.89 7.36 10.58
N ILE A 185 -17.99 8.25 10.13
CA ILE A 185 -16.57 7.94 9.97
C ILE A 185 -15.89 7.96 11.34
N VAL A 186 -15.29 6.83 11.71
CA VAL A 186 -14.49 6.69 12.93
C VAL A 186 -13.04 7.04 12.64
N PHE A 187 -12.50 6.58 11.51
CA PHE A 187 -11.17 6.96 11.06
C PHE A 187 -11.03 6.89 9.54
N SER A 188 -10.09 7.64 8.97
CA SER A 188 -9.59 7.45 7.61
C SER A 188 -8.06 7.35 7.58
N ALA A 189 -7.51 6.85 6.48
CA ALA A 189 -6.08 6.92 6.19
C ALA A 189 -5.88 7.13 4.69
N ASN A 190 -4.80 7.80 4.33
CA ASN A 190 -4.46 8.14 2.95
C ASN A 190 -3.00 7.81 2.61
N ARG A 191 -2.38 6.90 3.39
CA ARG A 191 -0.96 6.58 3.26
C ARG A 191 -0.63 5.19 3.75
N HIS A 192 0.16 4.46 2.96
CA HIS A 192 0.69 3.14 3.31
C HIS A 192 -0.41 2.11 3.59
N VAL A 193 -1.53 2.22 2.87
CA VAL A 193 -2.66 1.31 2.98
C VAL A 193 -2.33 0.01 2.24
N SER A 194 -2.55 -1.13 2.92
CA SER A 194 -2.48 -2.46 2.31
C SER A 194 -3.88 -3.05 2.15
N ASN A 195 -4.11 -3.78 1.07
CA ASN A 195 -5.37 -4.49 0.89
C ASN A 195 -5.48 -5.61 1.92
N CYS A 196 -6.57 -5.63 2.66
CA CYS A 196 -6.92 -6.74 3.54
C CYS A 196 -8.44 -6.80 3.68
N ARG A 197 -9.00 -8.02 3.69
CA ARG A 197 -10.40 -8.21 3.99
C ARG A 197 -10.56 -8.22 5.51
N VAL A 198 -11.10 -7.15 6.07
CA VAL A 198 -11.37 -7.05 7.50
C VAL A 198 -12.83 -7.48 7.76
N PRO A 199 -13.08 -8.55 8.52
CA PRO A 199 -14.43 -8.89 8.96
C PRO A 199 -15.07 -7.76 9.78
N GLU A 200 -16.39 -7.78 9.87
CA GLU A 200 -17.16 -6.81 10.65
C GLU A 200 -16.68 -6.80 12.12
N ALA A 201 -16.10 -5.66 12.55
CA ALA A 201 -15.53 -5.52 13.88
C ALA A 201 -16.61 -5.05 14.85
N LYS A 202 -16.81 -5.83 15.92
CA LYS A 202 -17.75 -5.54 17.01
C LYS A 202 -17.07 -4.82 18.16
N TYR A 203 -15.78 -5.10 18.36
CA TYR A 203 -15.03 -4.49 19.45
C TYR A 203 -13.84 -3.69 18.93
N VAL A 204 -13.58 -2.56 19.58
CA VAL A 204 -12.35 -1.78 19.39
C VAL A 204 -11.59 -1.78 20.70
N VAL A 205 -10.37 -2.30 20.67
CA VAL A 205 -9.40 -2.12 21.77
C VAL A 205 -8.51 -0.95 21.40
N TYR A 206 -8.74 0.18 22.05
CA TYR A 206 -8.03 1.43 21.80
C TYR A 206 -7.08 1.72 22.96
N VAL A 207 -5.78 1.78 22.67
CA VAL A 207 -4.75 2.29 23.58
C VAL A 207 -4.54 3.76 23.25
N ASP A 208 -4.92 4.64 24.16
CA ASP A 208 -4.82 6.09 23.98
C ASP A 208 -3.33 6.51 23.88
N PRO A 209 -2.89 7.12 22.76
CA PRO A 209 -1.50 7.51 22.57
C PRO A 209 -0.97 8.51 23.60
N ASP A 210 -1.78 9.47 24.02
CA ASP A 210 -1.36 10.51 24.96
C ASP A 210 -1.24 9.92 26.37
N GLN A 211 -2.27 9.20 26.82
CA GLN A 211 -2.28 8.59 28.15
C GLN A 211 -1.21 7.51 28.29
N TYR A 212 -0.95 6.75 27.21
CA TYR A 212 0.15 5.79 27.17
C TYR A 212 1.52 6.47 27.27
N GLY A 213 1.72 7.58 26.56
CA GLY A 213 2.95 8.38 26.61
C GLY A 213 3.24 8.98 27.98
N ASP A 214 2.18 9.35 28.71
CA ASP A 214 2.23 9.94 30.06
C ASP A 214 2.43 8.91 31.18
N LEU A 215 2.45 7.60 30.86
CA LEU A 215 2.67 6.56 31.86
C LEU A 215 4.03 6.72 32.57
N PRO A 216 4.06 6.66 33.92
CA PRO A 216 5.24 7.06 34.69
C PRO A 216 6.39 6.04 34.67
N SER A 217 6.15 4.81 34.18
CA SER A 217 7.16 3.75 34.20
C SER A 217 7.00 2.73 33.07
N ALA A 218 8.13 2.16 32.64
CA ALA A 218 8.16 1.04 31.70
C ALA A 218 7.44 -0.22 32.24
N ALA A 219 7.34 -0.37 33.56
CA ALA A 219 6.59 -1.46 34.17
C ALA A 219 5.08 -1.35 33.87
N ARG A 220 4.51 -0.14 33.96
CA ARG A 220 3.11 0.10 33.58
C ARG A 220 2.89 -0.08 32.08
N MET A 221 3.80 0.39 31.23
CA MET A 221 3.71 0.16 29.79
C MET A 221 3.72 -1.33 29.44
N LYS A 222 4.49 -2.16 30.15
CA LYS A 222 4.43 -3.63 30.01
C LYS A 222 3.12 -4.23 30.50
N GLN A 223 2.47 -3.64 31.50
CA GLN A 223 1.13 -4.07 31.92
C GLN A 223 0.10 -3.80 30.84
N VAL A 224 0.21 -2.71 30.08
CA VAL A 224 -0.65 -2.44 28.92
C VAL A 224 -0.54 -3.56 27.89
N GLY A 225 0.69 -3.96 27.52
CA GLY A 225 0.90 -5.09 26.61
C GLY A 225 0.31 -6.41 27.11
N ARG A 226 0.41 -6.67 28.43
CA ARG A 226 -0.22 -7.86 29.05
C ARG A 226 -1.75 -7.80 29.01
N ALA A 227 -2.34 -6.65 29.31
CA ALA A 227 -3.79 -6.47 29.25
C ALA A 227 -4.31 -6.69 27.82
N VAL A 228 -3.62 -6.14 26.81
CA VAL A 228 -3.90 -6.40 25.39
C VAL A 228 -3.83 -7.90 25.08
N GLY A 229 -2.79 -8.60 25.56
CA GLY A 229 -2.64 -10.05 25.38
C GLY A 229 -3.78 -10.88 26.01
N GLU A 230 -4.28 -10.47 27.18
CA GLU A 230 -5.45 -11.12 27.81
C GLU A 230 -6.75 -10.79 27.07
N LEU A 231 -6.95 -9.55 26.62
CA LEU A 231 -8.08 -9.17 25.77
C LEU A 231 -8.10 -9.98 24.47
N ASN A 232 -6.94 -10.19 23.84
CA ASN A 232 -6.81 -11.00 22.64
C ASN A 232 -7.27 -12.46 22.85
N LYS A 233 -7.12 -13.01 24.06
CA LYS A 233 -7.60 -14.36 24.41
C LYS A 233 -9.10 -14.39 24.70
N LEU A 234 -9.63 -13.33 25.30
CA LEU A 234 -11.03 -13.24 25.73
C LEU A 234 -11.99 -12.84 24.61
N LEU A 235 -11.60 -11.90 23.75
CA LEU A 235 -12.48 -11.36 22.71
C LEU A 235 -12.72 -12.36 21.57
N PRO A 236 -13.90 -12.32 20.92
CA PRO A 236 -14.21 -13.25 19.84
C PRO A 236 -13.25 -13.09 18.66
N LYS A 237 -12.65 -14.21 18.22
CA LYS A 237 -11.66 -14.22 17.14
C LYS A 237 -12.15 -13.47 15.91
N LYS A 238 -11.29 -12.58 15.39
CA LYS A 238 -11.49 -11.78 14.18
C LYS A 238 -12.73 -10.86 14.20
N GLN A 239 -13.31 -10.59 15.38
CA GLN A 239 -14.41 -9.64 15.57
C GLN A 239 -13.99 -8.39 16.36
N PHE A 240 -12.68 -8.17 16.53
CA PHE A 240 -12.15 -7.00 17.18
C PHE A 240 -10.91 -6.48 16.47
N ILE A 241 -10.68 -5.18 16.60
CA ILE A 241 -9.46 -4.51 16.13
C ILE A 241 -8.65 -4.00 17.32
N LEU A 242 -7.35 -3.86 17.10
CA LEU A 242 -6.42 -3.24 18.03
C LEU A 242 -5.98 -1.91 17.44
N MET A 243 -6.01 -0.85 18.22
CA MET A 243 -5.56 0.49 17.84
C MET A 243 -4.66 1.03 18.95
N GLY A 244 -3.49 1.58 18.61
CA GLY A 244 -2.63 2.18 19.65
C GLY A 244 -1.40 2.92 19.13
N PRO A 245 -0.59 3.49 20.04
CA PRO A 245 0.52 4.36 19.67
C PRO A 245 1.64 3.62 18.96
N GLY A 246 2.16 4.25 17.89
CA GLY A 246 3.38 3.90 17.16
C GLY A 246 3.59 2.40 16.93
N ARG A 247 4.85 1.95 17.01
CA ARG A 247 5.25 0.59 16.60
C ARG A 247 4.98 -0.46 17.66
N TRP A 248 4.09 -1.40 17.37
CA TRP A 248 3.85 -2.58 18.19
C TRP A 248 4.91 -3.66 17.92
N GLY A 249 5.34 -4.38 18.95
CA GLY A 249 6.36 -5.44 18.79
C GLY A 249 7.82 -4.98 18.90
N SER A 250 8.04 -3.71 19.26
CA SER A 250 9.39 -3.17 19.47
C SER A 250 10.06 -3.76 20.72
N ARG A 251 11.28 -4.30 20.57
CA ARG A 251 12.15 -4.73 21.69
C ARG A 251 12.88 -3.56 22.38
N GLY A 252 12.85 -2.37 21.77
CA GLY A 252 13.58 -1.17 22.19
C GLY A 252 12.73 -0.15 22.95
N ASP A 253 12.40 0.96 22.29
CA ASP A 253 11.76 2.12 22.93
C ASP A 253 10.24 1.94 23.13
N ILE A 254 9.88 1.29 24.24
CA ILE A 254 8.49 1.02 24.66
C ILE A 254 7.67 2.31 24.84
N LYS A 255 8.30 3.48 24.96
CA LYS A 255 7.55 4.75 25.06
C LYS A 255 6.86 5.13 23.76
N LEU A 256 7.38 4.68 22.63
CA LEU A 256 6.90 5.04 21.29
C LEU A 256 6.03 3.94 20.67
N GLY A 257 5.73 2.87 21.41
CA GLY A 257 4.76 1.86 20.98
C GLY A 257 4.57 0.71 21.97
N VAL A 258 3.57 -0.12 21.73
CA VAL A 258 3.16 -1.14 22.70
C VAL A 258 4.05 -2.39 22.62
N SER A 259 4.61 -2.78 23.76
CA SER A 259 5.47 -3.97 23.85
C SER A 259 4.62 -5.23 23.93
N ILE A 260 4.56 -5.96 22.81
CA ILE A 260 3.79 -7.18 22.62
C ILE A 260 4.54 -8.15 21.70
N THR A 261 4.09 -9.39 21.66
CA THR A 261 4.51 -10.40 20.69
C THR A 261 3.35 -10.78 19.79
N TYR A 262 3.62 -11.51 18.71
CA TYR A 262 2.59 -12.07 17.85
C TYR A 262 1.50 -12.83 18.63
N ALA A 263 1.89 -13.63 19.63
CA ALA A 263 0.96 -14.44 20.43
C ALA A 263 -0.04 -13.58 21.21
N ASP A 264 0.29 -12.31 21.46
CA ASP A 264 -0.56 -11.38 22.20
C ASP A 264 -1.64 -10.75 21.32
N ILE A 265 -1.60 -10.92 19.99
CA ILE A 265 -2.53 -10.24 19.06
C ILE A 265 -3.08 -11.13 17.94
N ASN A 266 -2.76 -12.42 17.95
CA ASN A 266 -3.08 -13.33 16.84
C ASN A 266 -4.58 -13.50 16.53
N ASN A 267 -5.49 -13.13 17.43
CA ASN A 267 -6.94 -13.24 17.22
C ASN A 267 -7.56 -11.93 16.68
N THR A 268 -6.83 -10.82 16.61
CA THR A 268 -7.34 -9.55 16.05
C THR A 268 -7.58 -9.65 14.55
N SER A 269 -8.56 -8.91 14.02
CA SER A 269 -8.77 -8.78 12.58
C SER A 269 -7.90 -7.71 11.94
N LEU A 270 -7.55 -6.66 12.68
CA LEU A 270 -6.75 -5.54 12.21
C LEU A 270 -5.93 -4.95 13.36
N LEU A 271 -4.68 -4.62 13.09
CA LEU A 271 -3.83 -3.79 13.93
C LEU A 271 -3.68 -2.41 13.28
N ILE A 272 -4.06 -1.38 14.03
CA ILE A 272 -3.92 0.02 13.65
C ILE A 272 -2.85 0.68 14.50
N GLU A 273 -1.80 1.17 13.86
CA GLU A 273 -0.72 1.91 14.51
C GLU A 273 -0.92 3.41 14.30
N ILE A 274 -1.02 4.14 15.40
CA ILE A 274 -1.32 5.58 15.42
C ILE A 274 -0.01 6.35 15.55
N ALA A 275 0.43 6.95 14.46
CA ALA A 275 1.63 7.76 14.39
C ALA A 275 1.27 9.24 14.59
N ARG A 276 0.92 9.61 15.83
CA ARG A 276 0.66 11.00 16.21
C ARG A 276 1.97 11.77 16.41
N ARG A 277 2.05 12.99 15.89
CA ARG A 277 3.22 13.86 15.98
C ARG A 277 3.40 14.36 17.41
N GLN A 278 4.56 14.07 18.00
CA GLN A 278 4.98 14.63 19.29
C GLN A 278 6.13 15.63 19.04
N GLY A 279 5.81 16.92 19.10
CA GLY A 279 6.77 17.99 18.75
C GLY A 279 7.20 17.92 17.28
N ASN A 280 8.50 17.73 17.02
CA ASN A 280 9.05 17.56 15.67
C ASN A 280 9.22 16.09 15.25
N TYR A 281 8.75 15.14 16.07
CA TYR A 281 8.95 13.71 15.86
C TYR A 281 7.62 13.01 15.55
N VAL A 282 7.62 12.14 14.53
CA VAL A 282 6.50 11.24 14.21
C VAL A 282 6.99 9.82 14.52
N PRO A 283 6.28 9.05 15.38
CA PRO A 283 6.66 7.68 15.71
C PRO A 283 6.79 6.80 14.48
N ASP A 284 7.78 5.90 14.51
CA ASP A 284 7.90 4.83 13.52
C ASP A 284 6.74 3.84 13.63
N VAL A 285 6.45 3.17 12.51
CA VAL A 285 5.42 2.13 12.37
C VAL A 285 6.06 0.81 11.93
N SER A 286 5.39 -0.32 12.17
CA SER A 286 5.86 -1.69 11.91
C SER A 286 6.00 -2.05 10.43
N PHE A 287 5.51 -1.19 9.53
CA PHE A 287 5.51 -1.42 8.08
C PHE A 287 6.92 -1.77 7.56
N GLY A 288 7.06 -2.97 7.00
CA GLY A 288 8.33 -3.48 6.47
C GLY A 288 9.28 -4.04 7.53
N THR A 289 8.78 -4.61 8.61
CA THR A 289 9.56 -5.33 9.64
C THR A 289 9.16 -6.82 9.64
N HIS A 290 9.94 -7.72 10.27
CA HIS A 290 9.51 -9.13 10.43
C HIS A 290 8.15 -9.23 11.13
N PHE A 291 7.91 -8.37 12.12
CA PHE A 291 6.63 -8.32 12.80
C PHE A 291 5.47 -8.04 11.84
N PHE A 292 5.65 -7.17 10.85
CA PHE A 292 4.66 -6.95 9.80
C PHE A 292 4.44 -8.19 8.92
N GLN A 293 5.49 -8.93 8.57
CA GLN A 293 5.32 -10.18 7.83
C GLN A 293 4.53 -11.23 8.64
N ASP A 294 4.80 -11.34 9.94
CA ASP A 294 4.05 -12.24 10.84
C ASP A 294 2.54 -11.88 10.88
N LEU A 295 2.20 -10.58 10.82
CA LEU A 295 0.81 -10.11 10.73
C LEU A 295 0.16 -10.56 9.42
N VAL A 296 0.85 -10.35 8.30
CA VAL A 296 0.37 -10.72 6.95
C VAL A 296 0.17 -12.23 6.84
N GLU A 297 1.12 -13.04 7.29
CA GLU A 297 1.04 -14.51 7.35
C GLU A 297 -0.19 -15.00 8.14
N SER A 298 -0.61 -14.22 9.15
CA SER A 298 -1.68 -14.58 10.08
C SER A 298 -3.04 -14.00 9.71
N ALA A 299 -3.16 -13.44 8.49
CA ALA A 299 -4.35 -12.74 8.02
C ALA A 299 -4.86 -11.71 9.06
N ILE A 300 -3.92 -10.97 9.66
CA ILE A 300 -4.21 -9.80 10.48
C ILE A 300 -3.98 -8.60 9.58
N GLY A 301 -5.03 -7.80 9.35
CA GLY A 301 -4.88 -6.56 8.63
C GLY A 301 -3.92 -5.63 9.36
N TYR A 302 -3.25 -4.76 8.61
CA TYR A 302 -2.36 -3.76 9.15
C TYR A 302 -2.68 -2.40 8.53
N LEU A 303 -2.78 -1.36 9.36
CA LEU A 303 -3.06 -0.01 8.90
C LEU A 303 -2.32 1.03 9.77
N PRO A 304 -1.35 1.77 9.22
CA PRO A 304 -0.85 2.96 9.90
C PRO A 304 -1.82 4.13 9.69
N ILE A 305 -2.07 4.91 10.74
CA ILE A 305 -2.86 6.15 10.67
C ILE A 305 -2.00 7.31 11.16
N TYR A 306 -2.09 8.43 10.45
CA TYR A 306 -1.42 9.69 10.77
C TYR A 306 -2.50 10.75 11.06
N PRO A 307 -3.01 10.85 12.30
CA PRO A 307 -4.16 11.72 12.60
C PRO A 307 -3.91 13.21 12.33
N ASP A 308 -2.63 13.64 12.34
CA ASP A 308 -2.24 15.03 12.15
C ASP A 308 -2.04 15.43 10.67
N ASP A 309 -2.25 14.50 9.73
CA ASP A 309 -2.14 14.79 8.29
C ASP A 309 -3.45 15.39 7.76
N ASP A 310 -3.36 16.35 6.84
CA ASP A 310 -4.52 17.03 6.26
C ASP A 310 -5.47 16.03 5.57
N GLY A 311 -6.77 16.16 5.86
CA GLY A 311 -7.82 15.31 5.28
C GLY A 311 -7.96 13.93 5.94
N VAL A 312 -7.17 13.62 6.97
CA VAL A 312 -7.36 12.43 7.79
C VAL A 312 -8.43 12.70 8.85
N VAL A 313 -9.44 11.84 8.91
CA VAL A 313 -10.46 11.85 9.94
C VAL A 313 -10.02 10.91 11.05
N PHE A 314 -10.04 11.38 12.29
CA PHE A 314 -9.79 10.54 13.47
C PHE A 314 -10.76 10.96 14.57
N ASN A 315 -11.78 10.14 14.83
CA ASN A 315 -12.88 10.47 15.72
C ASN A 315 -12.51 10.21 17.19
N GLU A 316 -11.73 11.13 17.74
CA GLU A 316 -11.28 11.10 19.15
C GLU A 316 -12.45 11.18 20.13
N LEU A 317 -13.55 11.82 19.75
CA LEU A 317 -14.73 11.87 20.61
C LEU A 317 -15.35 10.49 20.75
N PHE A 318 -15.51 9.75 19.65
CA PHE A 318 -15.99 8.37 19.70
C PHE A 318 -15.02 7.48 20.48
N LEU A 319 -13.73 7.47 20.13
CA LEU A 319 -12.73 6.60 20.77
C LEU A 319 -12.50 6.96 22.25
N GLY A 320 -12.47 8.25 22.57
CA GLY A 320 -12.16 8.76 23.90
C GLY A 320 -13.36 8.87 24.85
N ARG A 321 -14.60 8.97 24.36
CA ARG A 321 -15.80 9.12 25.22
C ARG A 321 -16.75 7.93 25.24
N SER A 322 -16.54 6.92 24.41
CA SER A 322 -17.31 5.68 24.48
C SER A 322 -17.16 4.99 25.84
N GLU A 323 -18.20 4.23 26.20
CA GLU A 323 -18.19 3.37 27.38
C GLU A 323 -17.04 2.37 27.31
N ASN A 324 -16.37 2.16 28.44
CA ASN A 324 -15.18 1.32 28.52
C ASN A 324 -15.49 0.01 29.27
N LEU A 325 -15.49 -1.10 28.54
CA LEU A 325 -15.73 -2.43 29.07
C LEU A 325 -14.50 -3.08 29.74
N LEU A 326 -13.33 -2.42 29.75
CA LEU A 326 -12.09 -3.01 30.29
C LEU A 326 -12.27 -3.53 31.71
N ALA A 327 -12.81 -2.71 32.62
CA ALA A 327 -12.95 -3.08 34.03
C ALA A 327 -13.96 -4.23 34.25
N ALA A 328 -14.92 -4.40 33.34
CA ALA A 328 -15.89 -5.50 33.40
C ALA A 328 -15.29 -6.82 32.87
N LEU A 329 -14.49 -6.74 31.80
CA LEU A 329 -13.86 -7.91 31.17
C LEU A 329 -12.61 -8.39 31.92
N LEU A 330 -11.82 -7.45 32.41
CA LEU A 330 -10.53 -7.65 33.07
C LEU A 330 -10.43 -6.78 34.34
N PRO A 331 -11.11 -7.17 35.44
CA PRO A 331 -11.12 -6.39 36.68
C PRO A 331 -9.72 -6.15 37.27
N GLU A 332 -8.78 -7.06 37.05
CA GLU A 332 -7.39 -6.94 37.51
C GLU A 332 -6.58 -5.86 36.77
N PHE A 333 -7.06 -5.38 35.62
CA PHE A 333 -6.47 -4.29 34.84
C PHE A 333 -7.35 -3.02 34.84
N ALA A 334 -8.33 -2.94 35.76
CA ALA A 334 -9.24 -1.79 35.84
C ALA A 334 -8.52 -0.45 36.11
N ASP A 335 -7.32 -0.49 36.69
CA ASP A 335 -6.46 0.68 36.90
C ASP A 335 -5.87 1.25 35.61
N LEU A 336 -5.94 0.52 34.49
CA LEU A 336 -5.52 0.96 33.16
C LEU A 336 -6.68 1.50 32.30
N ALA A 337 -7.89 1.69 32.87
CA ALA A 337 -9.08 2.11 32.12
C ALA A 337 -9.01 3.55 31.57
N ASP A 338 -8.06 4.34 32.05
CA ASP A 338 -7.67 5.65 31.51
C ASP A 338 -6.81 5.54 30.25
N VAL A 339 -6.03 4.46 30.11
CA VAL A 339 -5.13 4.23 28.97
C VAL A 339 -5.73 3.28 27.93
N ILE A 340 -6.42 2.22 28.35
CA ILE A 340 -7.00 1.19 27.49
C ILE A 340 -8.51 1.30 27.52
N LYS A 341 -9.12 1.43 26.34
CA LYS A 341 -10.56 1.39 26.14
C LYS A 341 -10.95 0.15 25.36
N VAL A 342 -11.91 -0.60 25.89
CA VAL A 342 -12.58 -1.68 25.17
C VAL A 342 -13.99 -1.22 24.86
N ILE A 343 -14.24 -0.93 23.59
CA ILE A 343 -15.51 -0.38 23.10
C ILE A 343 -16.30 -1.50 22.45
N ASP A 344 -17.51 -1.80 22.95
CA ASP A 344 -18.51 -2.59 22.23
C ASP A 344 -19.27 -1.65 21.28
N VAL A 345 -18.95 -1.76 19.99
CA VAL A 345 -19.51 -0.88 18.97
C VAL A 345 -21.03 -1.07 18.87
N PRO A 346 -21.59 -2.30 18.76
CA PRO A 346 -23.03 -2.51 18.80
C PRO A 346 -23.73 -1.85 19.99
N GLU A 347 -23.20 -1.99 21.21
CA GLU A 347 -23.81 -1.40 22.40
C GLU A 347 -23.83 0.13 22.35
N VAL A 348 -22.71 0.75 21.99
CA VAL A 348 -22.56 2.22 21.95
C VAL A 348 -23.33 2.85 20.78
N THR A 349 -23.55 2.12 19.69
CA THR A 349 -24.07 2.68 18.43
C THR A 349 -25.49 2.22 18.06
N GLY A 350 -26.15 1.45 18.94
CA GLY A 350 -27.52 1.00 18.77
C GLY A 350 -27.68 -0.19 17.82
N GLY A 351 -26.69 -1.08 17.77
CA GLY A 351 -26.69 -2.30 16.95
C GLY A 351 -25.84 -2.23 15.69
N ARG A 352 -25.22 -1.08 15.39
CA ARG A 352 -24.29 -0.92 14.27
C ARG A 352 -22.93 -1.57 14.58
N ILE A 353 -22.12 -1.71 13.54
CA ILE A 353 -20.80 -2.34 13.58
C ILE A 353 -19.76 -1.41 12.98
N LEU A 354 -18.49 -1.65 13.29
CA LEU A 354 -17.39 -0.96 12.63
C LEU A 354 -16.99 -1.74 11.37
N ARG A 355 -17.24 -1.14 10.21
CA ARG A 355 -16.86 -1.66 8.90
C ARG A 355 -15.62 -0.94 8.40
N ILE A 356 -14.62 -1.72 7.99
CA ILE A 356 -13.30 -1.19 7.61
C ILE A 356 -13.02 -1.58 6.17
N LEU A 357 -12.84 -0.57 5.33
CA LEU A 357 -12.59 -0.70 3.91
C LEU A 357 -11.16 -0.26 3.64
N LEU A 358 -10.37 -1.13 3.01
CA LEU A 358 -8.97 -0.91 2.70
C LEU A 358 -8.76 -0.98 1.19
N ASN A 359 -8.20 0.08 0.61
CA ASN A 359 -7.93 0.18 -0.82
C ASN A 359 -6.50 0.69 -1.07
N ALA A 360 -5.58 -0.25 -1.25
CA ALA A 360 -4.17 0.04 -1.52
C ALA A 360 -3.92 0.63 -2.92
N ASP A 361 -4.88 0.53 -3.85
CA ASP A 361 -4.74 1.12 -5.20
C ASP A 361 -5.03 2.62 -5.17
N LEU A 362 -5.96 3.05 -4.32
CA LEU A 362 -6.23 4.45 -4.01
C LEU A 362 -5.33 5.01 -2.90
N ASP A 363 -4.57 4.14 -2.21
CA ASP A 363 -3.86 4.41 -0.95
C ASP A 363 -4.80 4.97 0.14
N GLU A 364 -6.05 4.55 0.15
CA GLU A 364 -7.12 5.04 1.02
C GLU A 364 -7.71 3.94 1.90
N ALA A 365 -8.04 4.29 3.14
CA ALA A 365 -8.77 3.44 4.08
C ALA A 365 -9.85 4.24 4.80
N VAL A 366 -10.99 3.61 5.09
CA VAL A 366 -12.06 4.20 5.89
C VAL A 366 -12.63 3.16 6.86
N GLY A 367 -12.65 3.48 8.14
CA GLY A 367 -13.43 2.81 9.17
C GLY A 367 -14.68 3.62 9.48
N HIS A 368 -15.86 3.06 9.23
CA HIS A 368 -17.14 3.74 9.47
C HIS A 368 -18.17 2.83 10.14
N LEU A 369 -19.14 3.45 10.80
CA LEU A 369 -20.26 2.76 11.44
C LEU A 369 -21.31 2.39 10.38
N ALA A 370 -21.70 1.12 10.35
CA ALA A 370 -22.67 0.60 9.37
C ALA A 370 -23.62 -0.42 10.01
N GLU A 371 -24.76 -0.67 9.35
CA GLU A 371 -25.66 -1.76 9.74
C GLU A 371 -25.02 -3.14 9.47
N PRO A 372 -25.23 -4.13 10.34
CA PRO A 372 -24.74 -5.49 10.12
C PRO A 372 -25.30 -6.10 8.83
N GLY A 373 -24.47 -6.74 8.03
CA GLY A 373 -24.94 -7.55 6.89
C GLY A 373 -25.34 -6.78 5.63
N GLY A 374 -25.02 -5.48 5.51
CA GLY A 374 -25.14 -4.78 4.21
C GLY A 374 -24.30 -5.47 3.14
N GLU A 375 -24.94 -5.93 2.06
CA GLU A 375 -24.38 -6.80 1.01
C GLU A 375 -22.99 -6.39 0.54
N MET A 376 -22.01 -7.29 0.69
CA MET A 376 -20.95 -7.42 -0.31
C MET A 376 -21.38 -8.56 -1.21
N VAL A 377 -21.79 -8.25 -2.45
CA VAL A 377 -21.80 -9.26 -3.50
C VAL A 377 -20.36 -9.76 -3.63
N PRO A 378 -20.07 -11.04 -3.38
CA PRO A 378 -18.71 -11.54 -3.55
C PRO A 378 -18.37 -11.43 -5.03
N LEU A 379 -17.36 -10.62 -5.38
CA LEU A 379 -16.67 -10.85 -6.63
C LEU A 379 -16.02 -12.22 -6.49
N GLN A 380 -16.53 -13.20 -7.24
CA GLN A 380 -15.85 -14.48 -7.39
C GLN A 380 -14.43 -14.18 -7.90
N PRO A 381 -13.39 -14.82 -7.35
CA PRO A 381 -12.06 -14.71 -7.93
C PRO A 381 -12.16 -15.24 -9.36
N VAL A 382 -11.93 -14.37 -10.35
CA VAL A 382 -11.73 -14.84 -11.71
C VAL A 382 -10.38 -15.55 -11.70
N GLU A 383 -10.36 -16.88 -11.78
CA GLU A 383 -9.15 -17.63 -12.09
C GLU A 383 -8.67 -17.18 -13.47
N GLY A 384 -7.69 -16.27 -13.51
CA GLY A 384 -7.14 -15.73 -14.75
C GLY A 384 -6.12 -14.63 -14.48
N GLU A 385 -4.87 -14.91 -14.85
CA GLU A 385 -3.70 -14.02 -14.99
C GLU A 385 -3.75 -12.65 -14.27
N ALA A 386 -2.95 -12.53 -13.22
CA ALA A 386 -2.67 -11.29 -12.51
C ALA A 386 -2.27 -10.14 -13.47
N HIS A 387 -3.18 -9.18 -13.67
CA HIS A 387 -2.94 -7.97 -14.47
C HIS A 387 -3.13 -6.68 -13.64
N LYS A 388 -2.18 -5.75 -13.82
CA LYS A 388 -1.89 -4.53 -13.04
C LYS A 388 -3.08 -3.55 -12.82
N PRO A 389 -3.12 -2.72 -11.74
CA PRO A 389 -4.33 -2.00 -11.30
C PRO A 389 -4.69 -0.71 -12.05
N MET A 390 -3.71 0.14 -12.41
CA MET A 390 -3.99 1.38 -13.19
C MET A 390 -4.47 1.05 -14.62
N ASP A 391 -4.17 -0.17 -15.06
CA ASP A 391 -4.60 -0.74 -16.33
C ASP A 391 -6.02 -1.32 -16.30
N GLN A 392 -6.69 -1.41 -15.15
CA GLN A 392 -8.00 -2.09 -15.07
C GLN A 392 -9.18 -1.23 -15.48
N TYR A 393 -9.19 0.08 -15.18
CA TYR A 393 -10.38 0.92 -15.41
C TYR A 393 -10.69 1.12 -16.89
N TRP A 394 -9.68 1.49 -17.68
CA TRP A 394 -9.83 1.67 -19.11
C TRP A 394 -10.05 0.33 -19.83
N ARG A 395 -9.38 -0.75 -19.40
CA ARG A 395 -9.56 -2.09 -20.00
C ARG A 395 -10.95 -2.63 -19.76
N TRP A 396 -11.49 -2.51 -18.55
CA TRP A 396 -12.86 -2.95 -18.26
C TRP A 396 -13.87 -2.14 -19.09
N ARG A 397 -13.75 -0.81 -19.10
CA ARG A 397 -14.59 0.06 -19.95
C ARG A 397 -14.48 -0.32 -21.43
N ARG A 398 -13.25 -0.62 -21.89
CA ARG A 398 -13.02 -1.08 -23.26
C ARG A 398 -13.71 -2.43 -23.53
N GLN A 399 -13.58 -3.40 -22.64
CA GLN A 399 -14.26 -4.69 -22.74
C GLN A 399 -15.78 -4.53 -22.76
N MET A 400 -16.34 -3.62 -21.96
CA MET A 400 -17.77 -3.34 -21.96
C MET A 400 -18.20 -2.69 -23.27
N ALA A 401 -17.42 -1.76 -23.82
CA ALA A 401 -17.67 -1.20 -25.15
C ALA A 401 -17.60 -2.26 -26.26
N ASP A 402 -16.60 -3.14 -26.22
CA ASP A 402 -16.49 -4.28 -27.14
C ASP A 402 -17.69 -5.24 -26.99
N ARG A 403 -18.18 -5.47 -25.76
CA ARG A 403 -19.38 -6.29 -25.50
C ARG A 403 -20.65 -5.64 -26.06
N ILE A 404 -20.84 -4.34 -25.84
CA ILE A 404 -21.93 -3.57 -26.43
C ILE A 404 -21.88 -3.71 -27.95
N ALA A 405 -20.71 -3.55 -28.56
CA ALA A 405 -20.54 -3.69 -30.01
C ALA A 405 -20.88 -5.10 -30.54
N ALA A 406 -20.58 -6.15 -29.75
CA ALA A 406 -20.85 -7.53 -30.10
C ALA A 406 -22.33 -7.92 -29.95
N GLU A 407 -23.03 -7.40 -28.96
CA GLU A 407 -24.46 -7.67 -28.70
C GLU A 407 -25.40 -6.77 -29.52
N LEU A 408 -24.88 -5.70 -30.11
CA LEU A 408 -25.65 -4.74 -30.89
C LEU A 408 -26.15 -5.34 -32.21
N ASP A 409 -27.47 -5.45 -32.36
CA ASP A 409 -28.11 -5.78 -33.63
C ASP A 409 -28.11 -4.56 -34.57
N ARG A 410 -27.02 -4.44 -35.33
CA ARG A 410 -26.76 -3.31 -36.24
C ARG A 410 -27.83 -3.14 -37.32
N GLU A 411 -28.38 -4.22 -37.87
CA GLU A 411 -29.40 -4.14 -38.94
C GLU A 411 -30.75 -3.67 -38.39
N ARG A 412 -31.16 -4.23 -37.25
CA ARG A 412 -32.40 -3.84 -36.58
C ARG A 412 -32.35 -2.38 -36.14
N MET A 413 -31.28 -1.98 -35.47
CA MET A 413 -31.12 -0.64 -34.89
C MET A 413 -30.61 0.41 -35.89
N GLY A 414 -30.38 0.03 -37.15
CA GLY A 414 -29.98 0.96 -38.20
C GLY A 414 -28.59 1.57 -38.00
N VAL A 415 -27.65 0.82 -37.42
CA VAL A 415 -26.27 1.24 -37.14
C VAL A 415 -25.34 0.73 -38.24
N LYS A 416 -24.62 1.63 -38.90
CA LYS A 416 -23.59 1.29 -39.90
C LYS A 416 -22.26 0.94 -39.24
N ALA A 417 -21.83 1.75 -38.27
CA ALA A 417 -20.59 1.56 -37.55
C ALA A 417 -20.68 2.13 -36.13
N LEU A 418 -19.85 1.59 -35.24
CA LEU A 418 -19.73 2.02 -33.86
C LEU A 418 -18.26 2.29 -33.57
N TYR A 419 -17.96 3.43 -32.96
CA TYR A 419 -16.61 3.83 -32.62
C TYR A 419 -16.51 4.19 -31.14
N ILE A 420 -15.31 4.03 -30.59
CA ILE A 420 -14.94 4.49 -29.26
C ILE A 420 -13.88 5.58 -29.36
N PHE A 421 -13.97 6.59 -28.49
CA PHE A 421 -12.98 7.66 -28.40
C PHE A 421 -12.70 8.05 -26.95
N GLY A 422 -11.98 9.16 -26.75
CA GLY A 422 -11.77 9.74 -25.42
C GLY A 422 -10.84 8.93 -24.52
N SER A 423 -11.09 9.02 -23.21
CA SER A 423 -10.18 8.52 -22.17
C SER A 423 -9.99 7.00 -22.21
N VAL A 424 -11.04 6.25 -22.57
CA VAL A 424 -11.02 4.78 -22.68
C VAL A 424 -10.14 4.33 -23.85
N LYS A 425 -10.26 5.00 -25.01
CA LYS A 425 -9.42 4.71 -26.19
C LYS A 425 -7.96 5.12 -25.96
N ASN A 426 -7.71 6.16 -25.17
CA ASN A 426 -6.36 6.66 -24.88
C ASN A 426 -5.71 5.98 -23.66
N ALA A 427 -6.31 4.93 -23.11
CA ALA A 427 -5.81 4.19 -21.94
C ALA A 427 -5.54 5.08 -20.72
N SER A 428 -6.34 6.13 -20.55
CA SER A 428 -6.23 7.11 -19.46
C SER A 428 -7.51 7.25 -18.63
N ALA A 429 -8.51 6.39 -18.85
CA ALA A 429 -9.75 6.41 -18.09
C ALA A 429 -9.52 6.09 -16.61
N GLY A 430 -10.04 6.95 -15.74
CA GLY A 430 -10.04 6.79 -14.30
C GLY A 430 -11.35 6.18 -13.77
N PRO A 431 -11.51 6.09 -12.45
CA PRO A 431 -12.69 5.45 -11.83
C PRO A 431 -14.00 6.21 -12.05
N ALA A 432 -13.94 7.52 -12.29
CA ALA A 432 -15.10 8.37 -12.59
C ALA A 432 -15.31 8.64 -14.10
N SER A 433 -14.46 8.09 -14.98
CA SER A 433 -14.57 8.33 -16.42
C SER A 433 -15.78 7.61 -17.03
N ASP A 434 -16.36 8.21 -18.06
CA ASP A 434 -17.38 7.65 -18.94
C ASP A 434 -16.77 6.83 -20.09
N ILE A 435 -17.65 6.25 -20.91
CA ILE A 435 -17.34 5.55 -22.15
C ILE A 435 -17.91 6.36 -23.31
N ASP A 436 -17.04 7.06 -24.02
CA ASP A 436 -17.40 7.85 -25.19
C ASP A 436 -17.65 6.96 -26.43
N LEU A 437 -18.90 6.87 -26.86
CA LEU A 437 -19.32 6.13 -28.05
C LEU A 437 -19.78 7.09 -29.15
N LEU A 438 -19.34 6.81 -30.37
CA LEU A 438 -19.79 7.50 -31.59
C LEU A 438 -20.47 6.48 -32.49
N VAL A 439 -21.76 6.68 -32.79
CA VAL A 439 -22.58 5.74 -33.55
C VAL A 439 -22.94 6.33 -34.91
N HIS A 440 -22.53 5.66 -35.98
CA HIS A 440 -22.92 6.00 -37.35
C HIS A 440 -24.27 5.35 -37.66
N VAL A 441 -25.31 6.16 -37.80
CA VAL A 441 -26.69 5.71 -37.96
C VAL A 441 -27.25 5.98 -39.35
N THR A 442 -28.17 5.12 -39.79
CA THR A 442 -29.09 5.40 -40.90
C THR A 442 -30.14 6.41 -40.41
N GLY A 443 -30.54 7.40 -41.22
CA GLY A 443 -31.37 8.53 -40.80
C GLY A 443 -32.81 8.22 -40.36
N ASP A 444 -33.12 6.97 -40.02
CA ASP A 444 -34.42 6.51 -39.52
C ASP A 444 -34.58 6.84 -38.03
N LYS A 445 -35.54 7.71 -37.72
CA LYS A 445 -35.78 8.20 -36.36
C LYS A 445 -36.34 7.16 -35.41
N GLU A 446 -37.11 6.19 -35.89
CA GLU A 446 -37.67 5.14 -35.01
C GLU A 446 -36.57 4.19 -34.56
N LYS A 447 -35.69 3.78 -35.48
CA LYS A 447 -34.53 2.95 -35.16
C LYS A 447 -33.53 3.65 -34.25
N GLN A 448 -33.30 4.95 -34.47
CA GLN A 448 -32.45 5.75 -33.58
C GLN A 448 -32.99 5.81 -32.15
N ARG A 449 -34.31 5.93 -31.98
CA ARG A 449 -34.92 5.92 -30.65
C ARG A 449 -34.73 4.57 -29.96
N GLU A 450 -34.99 3.48 -30.67
CA GLU A 450 -34.78 2.12 -30.14
C GLU A 450 -33.32 1.88 -29.70
N LEU A 451 -32.36 2.35 -30.50
CA LEU A 451 -30.93 2.31 -30.17
C LEU A 451 -30.62 3.08 -28.88
N LEU A 452 -31.11 4.31 -28.75
CA LEU A 452 -30.85 5.15 -27.58
C LEU A 452 -31.47 4.55 -26.31
N ASP A 453 -32.69 4.02 -26.39
CA ASP A 453 -33.34 3.35 -25.26
C ASP A 453 -32.55 2.10 -24.81
N TRP A 454 -32.00 1.34 -25.76
CA TRP A 454 -31.14 0.18 -25.46
C TRP A 454 -29.81 0.58 -24.83
N LEU A 455 -29.16 1.64 -25.34
CA LEU A 455 -27.91 2.16 -24.79
C LEU A 455 -28.11 2.82 -23.41
N ASP A 456 -29.25 3.47 -23.14
CA ASP A 456 -29.58 3.99 -21.81
C ASP A 456 -29.66 2.86 -20.77
N GLY A 457 -30.26 1.72 -21.14
CA GLY A 457 -30.27 0.51 -20.31
C GLY A 457 -28.86 0.02 -19.97
N TRP A 458 -27.97 -0.05 -20.97
CA TRP A 458 -26.56 -0.35 -20.74
C TRP A 458 -25.87 0.68 -19.85
N SER A 459 -26.12 1.97 -20.09
CA SER A 459 -25.50 3.08 -19.37
C SER A 459 -25.80 3.03 -17.87
N ARG A 460 -27.05 2.78 -17.50
CA ARG A 460 -27.48 2.66 -16.09
C ARG A 460 -26.90 1.41 -15.42
N CYS A 461 -26.94 0.27 -16.09
CA CYS A 461 -26.38 -0.97 -15.56
C CYS A 461 -24.86 -0.82 -15.34
N LEU A 462 -24.14 -0.26 -16.31
CA LEU A 462 -22.71 -0.05 -16.21
C LEU A 462 -22.34 0.97 -15.13
N ALA A 463 -23.17 1.99 -14.88
CA ALA A 463 -22.98 2.93 -13.78
C ALA A 463 -23.06 2.22 -12.41
N GLU A 464 -24.02 1.31 -12.23
CA GLU A 464 -24.13 0.51 -11.01
C GLU A 464 -22.92 -0.43 -10.83
N PHE A 465 -22.49 -1.11 -11.91
CA PHE A 465 -21.26 -1.90 -11.88
C PHE A 465 -20.01 -1.04 -11.59
N ASN A 466 -19.95 0.19 -12.10
CA ASN A 466 -18.86 1.10 -11.80
C ASN A 466 -18.83 1.47 -10.31
N TYR A 467 -19.99 1.77 -9.72
CA TYR A 467 -20.10 2.05 -8.29
C TYR A 467 -19.63 0.86 -7.45
N GLN A 468 -20.08 -0.36 -7.78
CA GLN A 468 -19.66 -1.57 -7.06
C GLN A 468 -18.15 -1.85 -7.19
N ARG A 469 -17.53 -1.50 -8.32
CA ARG A 469 -16.09 -1.73 -8.55
C ARG A 469 -15.20 -0.64 -7.98
N THR A 470 -15.68 0.60 -7.92
CA THR A 470 -14.82 1.77 -7.69
C THR A 470 -15.26 2.65 -6.53
N GLY A 471 -16.52 2.54 -6.08
CA GLY A 471 -17.15 3.46 -5.13
C GLY A 471 -17.65 4.78 -5.75
N TYR A 472 -17.43 5.02 -7.05
CA TYR A 472 -17.87 6.23 -7.74
C TYR A 472 -19.25 6.04 -8.36
N ARG A 473 -20.21 6.85 -7.92
CA ARG A 473 -21.58 6.86 -8.45
C ARG A 473 -21.69 7.85 -9.61
N THR A 474 -22.33 7.42 -10.69
CA THR A 474 -22.65 8.25 -11.87
C THR A 474 -24.10 7.99 -12.29
N ASP A 475 -24.76 8.96 -12.94
CA ASP A 475 -26.15 8.78 -13.42
C ASP A 475 -26.24 7.85 -14.65
N GLY A 476 -25.12 7.68 -15.35
CA GLY A 476 -24.90 6.79 -16.48
C GLY A 476 -23.40 6.67 -16.74
N LEU A 477 -22.97 5.67 -17.51
CA LEU A 477 -21.56 5.46 -17.84
C LEU A 477 -21.26 5.63 -19.34
N LEU A 478 -22.28 5.67 -20.21
CA LEU A 478 -22.10 5.89 -21.64
C LEU A 478 -22.39 7.35 -21.99
N ASP A 479 -21.47 7.98 -22.73
CA ASP A 479 -21.72 9.22 -23.46
C ASP A 479 -21.83 8.90 -24.96
N VAL A 480 -23.03 9.09 -25.54
CA VAL A 480 -23.36 8.58 -26.87
C VAL A 480 -23.62 9.72 -27.84
N HIS A 481 -22.83 9.76 -28.92
CA HIS A 481 -22.94 10.73 -30.00
C HIS A 481 -23.39 10.05 -31.29
N LEU A 482 -24.46 10.55 -31.91
CA LEU A 482 -24.96 10.03 -33.19
C LEU A 482 -24.45 10.86 -34.36
N VAL A 483 -24.04 10.19 -35.45
CA VAL A 483 -23.63 10.85 -36.71
C VAL A 483 -24.29 10.17 -37.92
N THR A 484 -24.67 10.99 -38.90
CA THR A 484 -25.27 10.53 -40.17
C THR A 484 -24.25 10.55 -41.31
N ASP A 485 -24.61 9.99 -42.47
CA ASP A 485 -23.79 10.09 -43.68
C ASP A 485 -23.46 11.54 -44.05
N GLN A 486 -24.43 12.45 -43.87
CA GLN A 486 -24.26 13.87 -44.16
C GLN A 486 -23.27 14.52 -43.20
N ASP A 487 -23.24 14.09 -41.93
CA ASP A 487 -22.31 14.63 -40.94
C ASP A 487 -20.86 14.20 -41.22
N ILE A 488 -20.68 12.96 -41.66
CA ILE A 488 -19.37 12.42 -42.06
C ILE A 488 -18.86 13.12 -43.32
N GLU A 489 -19.72 13.35 -44.32
CA GLU A 489 -19.36 14.07 -45.55
C GLU A 489 -18.98 15.53 -45.25
N ASN A 490 -19.75 16.19 -44.38
CA ASN A 490 -19.52 17.60 -44.02
C ASN A 490 -18.44 17.79 -42.95
N ARG A 491 -17.93 16.71 -42.35
CA ARG A 491 -17.09 16.74 -41.14
C ARG A 491 -17.69 17.65 -40.05
N SER A 492 -18.98 17.54 -39.81
CA SER A 492 -19.67 18.32 -38.76
C SER A 492 -19.63 17.60 -37.42
N SER A 493 -19.63 18.37 -36.33
CA SER A 493 -19.75 17.84 -34.95
C SER A 493 -18.68 16.78 -34.63
N PHE A 494 -19.07 15.68 -33.98
CA PHE A 494 -18.19 14.56 -33.63
C PHE A 494 -17.70 13.75 -34.84
N ALA A 495 -18.25 13.94 -36.04
CA ALA A 495 -17.79 13.25 -37.25
C ALA A 495 -16.35 13.62 -37.63
N VAL A 496 -15.83 14.77 -37.16
CA VAL A 496 -14.41 15.17 -37.32
C VAL A 496 -13.46 14.14 -36.71
N LYS A 497 -13.88 13.37 -35.70
CA LYS A 497 -13.06 12.35 -35.05
C LYS A 497 -12.89 11.08 -35.90
N ILE A 498 -13.74 10.86 -36.91
CA ILE A 498 -13.62 9.71 -37.82
C ILE A 498 -12.51 10.02 -38.84
N ASN A 499 -11.44 9.20 -38.86
CA ASN A 499 -10.24 9.40 -39.69
C ASN A 499 -9.48 10.71 -39.41
N ALA A 500 -9.54 11.23 -38.19
CA ALA A 500 -8.74 12.38 -37.77
C ALA A 500 -7.23 12.06 -37.77
N ILE A 501 -6.38 13.06 -38.03
CA ILE A 501 -4.92 12.91 -37.95
C ILE A 501 -4.46 12.80 -36.49
N THR A 502 -5.15 13.48 -35.56
CA THR A 502 -4.85 13.46 -34.12
C THR A 502 -6.10 13.06 -33.35
N ASP A 503 -5.97 12.07 -32.46
CA ASP A 503 -7.06 11.55 -31.60
C ASP A 503 -8.28 11.01 -32.38
N ALA A 504 -8.02 10.17 -33.38
CA ALA A 504 -9.07 9.49 -34.13
C ALA A 504 -9.90 8.54 -33.24
N ALA A 505 -11.21 8.51 -33.49
CA ALA A 505 -12.09 7.49 -32.97
C ALA A 505 -11.71 6.12 -33.56
N GLN A 506 -11.76 5.08 -32.74
CA GLN A 506 -11.43 3.72 -33.15
C GLN A 506 -12.70 2.92 -33.39
N GLU A 507 -12.83 2.28 -34.55
CA GLU A 507 -13.98 1.44 -34.85
C GLU A 507 -13.98 0.18 -33.98
N LEU A 508 -15.13 -0.14 -33.40
CA LEU A 508 -15.38 -1.35 -32.64
C LEU A 508 -15.78 -2.50 -33.57
N PRO A 509 -15.28 -3.73 -33.32
CA PRO A 509 -15.49 -4.85 -34.22
C PRO A 509 -17.00 -5.15 -34.40
N PRO A 510 -17.41 -5.61 -35.60
CA PRO A 510 -18.78 -6.06 -35.82
C PRO A 510 -19.09 -7.33 -35.02
N PRO A 511 -20.38 -7.63 -34.73
CA PRO A 511 -20.77 -8.88 -34.11
C PRO A 511 -20.21 -10.08 -34.87
N THR A 512 -19.48 -10.97 -34.21
CA THR A 512 -19.13 -12.27 -34.78
C THR A 512 -20.39 -13.11 -34.85
N ARG A 513 -20.98 -13.27 -36.05
CA ARG A 513 -22.06 -14.23 -36.30
C ARG A 513 -21.55 -15.62 -35.91
N THR A 514 -22.19 -16.23 -34.90
CA THR A 514 -22.05 -17.66 -34.59
C THR A 514 -23.00 -18.47 -35.44
#